data_AF-A0A382TPC2-F1
#
_entry.id   AF-A0A382TPC2-F1
#
_cell.length_a   1.000
_cell.length_b   1.000
_cell.length_c   1.000
_cell.angle_alpha   90.00
_cell.angle_beta   90.00
_cell.angle_gamma   90.00
#
_symmetry.space_group_name_H-M   'P 1'
#
loop_
_entity.id
_entity.type
_entity.pdbx_description
1 polymer ?
#
loop_
_entity_poly.entity_id
_entity_poly.type
_entity_poly.pdbx_seq_one_letter_code
_entity_poly.pdbx_strand_id
1 'polypeptide(L)'
;MEINLSMLIMGSVMIIVGIVKNIIPVKFNESIFGKIEGKAENYAAAMRTNIGASLIGMGVILLLNRNVYNANESKALIFSVGVALSIFLLSVILAYFRKFTTNIPVPPLVILGSLIIIAFTSSSGTEVANVNEITLDATKVDPKHYKVEFENDQVRMVRIKYGPNEKSVMHEHVPGAVVFLTDGEGKMTFPDGEQIDNRFEAGTVGWAPGGKHLPENTSDKAHELILVELKQN
;
A
#
# COMPACT_ATOMS: atom_id res chain seq x y z
N MET A 1 -11.60 2.68 -8.37
CA MET A 1 -12.17 3.44 -7.24
C MET A 1 -11.01 3.88 -6.35
N GLU A 2 -11.06 5.08 -5.78
CA GLU A 2 -10.02 5.57 -4.86
C GLU A 2 -9.97 4.67 -3.59
N ILE A 3 -8.78 4.38 -3.07
CA ILE A 3 -8.61 3.34 -2.05
C ILE A 3 -9.27 3.75 -0.73
N ASN A 4 -9.20 5.02 -0.36
CA ASN A 4 -9.81 5.53 0.87
C ASN A 4 -11.35 5.53 0.78
N LEU A 5 -11.90 5.82 -0.39
CA LEU A 5 -13.33 5.66 -0.68
C LEU A 5 -13.76 4.19 -0.57
N SER A 6 -12.92 3.26 -1.03
CA SER A 6 -13.17 1.81 -0.92
C SER A 6 -13.21 1.37 0.54
N MET A 7 -12.23 1.80 1.34
CA MET A 7 -12.18 1.58 2.79
C MET A 7 -13.40 2.18 3.52
N LEU A 8 -13.83 3.39 3.13
CA LEU A 8 -15.02 4.03 3.70
C LEU A 8 -16.29 3.23 3.41
N ILE A 9 -16.52 2.86 2.16
CA ILE A 9 -17.71 2.11 1.74
C ILE A 9 -17.74 0.76 2.44
N MET A 10 -16.64 0.00 2.34
CA MET A 10 -16.56 -1.32 2.96
C MET A 10 -16.73 -1.24 4.48
N GLY A 11 -16.00 -0.34 5.14
CA GLY A 11 -16.08 -0.17 6.58
C GLY A 11 -17.49 0.20 7.06
N SER A 12 -18.13 1.14 6.38
CA SER A 12 -19.49 1.59 6.73
C SER A 12 -20.52 0.47 6.53
N VAL A 13 -20.47 -0.25 5.41
CA VAL A 13 -21.40 -1.35 5.15
C VAL A 13 -21.22 -2.49 6.16
N MET A 14 -19.98 -2.86 6.49
CA MET A 14 -19.72 -3.91 7.47
C MET A 14 -20.21 -3.53 8.88
N ILE A 15 -20.03 -2.28 9.29
CA ILE A 15 -20.57 -1.76 10.56
C ILE A 15 -22.09 -1.80 10.54
N ILE A 16 -22.75 -1.29 9.50
CA ILE A 16 -24.22 -1.27 9.40
C ILE A 16 -24.78 -2.69 9.46
N VAL A 17 -24.23 -3.62 8.67
CA VAL A 17 -24.65 -5.02 8.66
C VAL A 17 -24.41 -5.68 10.01
N GLY A 18 -23.29 -5.38 10.66
CA GLY A 18 -22.96 -5.87 11.99
C GLY A 18 -23.91 -5.35 13.06
N ILE A 19 -24.29 -4.07 13.01
CA ILE A 19 -25.29 -3.45 13.90
C ILE A 19 -26.66 -4.10 13.70
N VAL A 20 -27.11 -4.26 12.45
CA VAL A 20 -28.39 -4.92 12.14
C VAL A 20 -28.43 -6.33 12.72
N LYS A 21 -27.33 -7.09 12.62
CA LYS A 21 -27.21 -8.43 13.20
C LYS A 21 -27.24 -8.45 14.74
N ASN A 22 -26.86 -7.36 15.39
CA ASN A 22 -26.91 -7.22 16.85
C ASN A 22 -28.28 -6.73 17.36
N ILE A 23 -28.93 -5.81 16.64
CA ILE A 23 -30.23 -5.25 17.03
C ILE A 23 -31.38 -6.22 16.72
N ILE A 24 -31.36 -6.88 15.55
CA ILE A 24 -32.45 -7.77 15.11
C ILE A 24 -31.96 -9.18 14.71
N PRO A 25 -31.22 -9.90 15.57
CA PRO A 25 -30.62 -11.19 15.23
C PRO A 25 -31.66 -12.26 14.84
N VAL A 26 -32.81 -12.30 15.53
CA VAL A 26 -33.89 -13.27 15.26
C VAL A 26 -34.48 -13.04 13.88
N LYS A 27 -34.95 -11.82 13.59
CA LYS A 27 -35.52 -11.48 12.27
C LYS A 27 -34.52 -11.73 11.13
N PHE A 28 -33.24 -11.45 11.35
CA PHE A 28 -32.19 -11.75 10.36
C PHE A 28 -32.05 -13.26 10.14
N ASN A 29 -32.07 -14.07 11.19
CA ASN A 29 -32.06 -15.53 11.08
C ASN A 29 -33.29 -16.04 10.32
N GLU A 30 -34.48 -15.53 10.66
CA GLU A 30 -35.73 -15.93 10.03
C GLU A 30 -35.78 -15.61 8.53
N SER A 31 -35.18 -14.49 8.12
CA SER A 31 -35.05 -14.12 6.69
C SER A 31 -34.21 -15.11 5.87
N ILE A 32 -33.41 -15.94 6.52
CA ILE A 32 -32.49 -16.89 5.88
C ILE A 32 -33.03 -18.31 6.03
N PHE A 33 -33.41 -18.69 7.24
CA PHE A 33 -33.74 -20.06 7.61
C PHE A 33 -35.24 -20.32 7.72
N GLY A 34 -36.07 -19.28 7.62
CA GLY A 34 -37.46 -19.34 8.06
C GLY A 34 -37.55 -19.34 9.59
N LYS A 35 -38.77 -19.51 10.11
CA LYS A 35 -39.03 -19.48 11.55
C LYS A 35 -38.25 -20.57 12.28
N ILE A 36 -37.54 -20.21 13.36
CA ILE A 36 -36.79 -21.14 14.21
C ILE A 36 -37.56 -21.30 15.51
N GLU A 37 -37.87 -22.53 15.92
CA GLU A 37 -38.68 -22.78 17.11
C GLU A 37 -37.85 -23.21 18.34
N GLY A 38 -38.34 -22.81 19.51
CA GLY A 38 -37.80 -23.24 20.80
C GLY A 38 -36.41 -22.66 21.12
N LYS A 39 -35.61 -23.42 21.87
CA LYS A 39 -34.30 -22.96 22.37
C LYS A 39 -33.29 -22.66 21.26
N ALA A 40 -33.47 -23.25 20.07
CA ALA A 40 -32.59 -23.04 18.92
C ALA A 40 -32.61 -21.58 18.43
N GLU A 41 -33.72 -20.87 18.59
CA GLU A 41 -33.84 -19.45 18.22
C GLU A 41 -32.84 -18.60 18.99
N ASN A 42 -32.80 -18.75 20.32
CA ASN A 42 -31.90 -17.99 21.19
C ASN A 42 -30.43 -18.31 20.92
N TYR A 43 -30.08 -19.58 20.71
CA TYR A 43 -28.70 -19.96 20.36
C TYR A 43 -28.28 -19.42 18.99
N ALA A 44 -29.16 -19.48 17.99
CA ALA A 44 -28.90 -18.91 16.67
C ALA A 44 -28.81 -17.39 16.72
N ALA A 45 -29.62 -16.73 17.55
CA ALA A 45 -29.56 -15.29 17.75
C ALA A 45 -28.23 -14.88 18.40
N ALA A 46 -27.78 -15.58 19.45
CA ALA A 46 -26.49 -15.34 20.08
C ALA A 46 -25.33 -15.47 19.07
N MET A 47 -25.31 -16.54 18.27
CA MET A 47 -24.28 -16.70 17.22
C MET A 47 -24.35 -15.57 16.17
N ARG A 48 -25.55 -15.13 15.81
CA ARG A 48 -25.73 -14.01 14.86
C ARG A 48 -25.14 -12.70 15.40
N THR A 49 -25.29 -12.43 16.69
CA THR A 49 -24.71 -11.24 17.34
C THR A 49 -23.18 -11.28 17.32
N ASN A 50 -22.56 -12.43 17.64
CA ASN A 50 -21.10 -12.61 17.56
C ASN A 50 -20.57 -12.40 16.13
N ILE A 51 -21.23 -12.99 15.12
CA ILE A 51 -20.89 -12.76 13.70
C ILE A 51 -21.05 -11.28 13.34
N GLY A 52 -22.07 -10.60 13.88
CA GLY A 52 -22.27 -9.17 13.72
C GLY A 52 -21.12 -8.36 14.31
N ALA A 53 -20.68 -8.68 15.53
CA ALA A 53 -19.57 -8.00 16.21
C ALA A 53 -18.26 -8.13 15.42
N SER A 54 -17.96 -9.31 14.85
CA SER A 54 -16.78 -9.49 13.99
C SER A 54 -16.82 -8.58 12.75
N LEU A 55 -17.99 -8.39 12.13
CA LEU A 55 -18.15 -7.46 11.01
C LEU A 55 -17.97 -6.00 11.44
N ILE A 56 -18.48 -5.61 12.61
CA ILE A 56 -18.23 -4.28 13.18
C ILE A 56 -16.72 -4.08 13.37
N GLY A 57 -16.04 -5.03 14.00
CA GLY A 57 -14.59 -4.95 14.25
C GLY A 57 -13.78 -4.76 12.97
N MET A 58 -14.03 -5.57 11.94
CA MET A 58 -13.38 -5.41 10.64
C MET A 58 -13.72 -4.07 9.98
N GLY A 59 -14.97 -3.60 10.09
CA GLY A 59 -15.35 -2.30 9.54
C GLY A 59 -14.68 -1.13 10.26
N VAL A 60 -14.53 -1.20 11.59
CA VAL A 60 -13.78 -0.22 12.39
C VAL A 60 -12.30 -0.21 12.00
N ILE A 61 -11.68 -1.38 11.79
CA ILE A 61 -10.29 -1.46 11.32
C ILE A 61 -10.13 -0.68 10.00
N LEU A 62 -11.03 -0.87 9.03
CA LEU A 62 -10.96 -0.12 7.77
C LEU A 62 -11.15 1.39 7.96
N LEU A 63 -12.07 1.83 8.82
CA LEU A 63 -12.31 3.25 9.04
C LEU A 63 -11.17 3.94 9.80
N LEU A 64 -10.59 3.28 10.80
CA LEU A 64 -9.48 3.83 11.59
C LEU A 64 -8.19 3.94 10.79
N ASN A 65 -7.98 3.04 9.82
CA ASN A 65 -6.78 3.04 8.99
C ASN A 65 -6.94 3.80 7.66
N ARG A 66 -8.11 4.41 7.42
CA ARG A 66 -8.48 5.02 6.12
C ARG A 66 -7.48 6.05 5.61
N ASN A 67 -6.89 6.86 6.48
CA ASN A 67 -5.96 7.92 6.08
C ASN A 67 -4.59 7.77 6.76
N VAL A 68 -4.27 6.55 7.21
CA VAL A 68 -3.03 6.28 7.96
C VAL A 68 -1.94 5.75 7.04
N TYR A 69 -2.30 4.88 6.10
CA TYR A 69 -1.37 4.15 5.25
C TYR A 69 -1.13 4.82 3.91
N ASN A 70 0.01 4.51 3.30
CA ASN A 70 0.26 4.84 1.91
C ASN A 70 -0.66 4.01 0.98
N ALA A 71 -0.65 4.31 -0.32
CA ALA A 71 -1.55 3.65 -1.27
C ALA A 71 -1.32 2.13 -1.38
N ASN A 72 -0.08 1.65 -1.25
CA ASN A 72 0.25 0.23 -1.37
C ASN A 72 -0.15 -0.53 -0.10
N GLU A 73 0.17 0.02 1.06
CA GLU A 73 -0.25 -0.51 2.36
C GLU A 73 -1.78 -0.56 2.49
N SER A 74 -2.48 0.48 2.03
CA SER A 74 -3.96 0.52 2.00
C SER A 74 -4.54 -0.55 1.06
N LYS A 75 -3.92 -0.78 -0.10
CA LYS A 75 -4.30 -1.88 -1.02
C LYS A 75 -4.07 -3.24 -0.37
N ALA A 76 -2.95 -3.44 0.32
CA ALA A 76 -2.65 -4.70 1.02
C ALA A 76 -3.67 -4.98 2.14
N LEU A 77 -4.04 -3.96 2.93
CA LEU A 77 -5.08 -4.07 3.94
C LEU A 77 -6.43 -4.46 3.31
N ILE A 78 -6.87 -3.76 2.26
CA ILE A 78 -8.14 -4.07 1.58
C ILE A 78 -8.13 -5.47 0.94
N PHE A 79 -7.01 -5.87 0.32
CA PHE A 79 -6.85 -7.21 -0.22
C PHE A 79 -7.01 -8.28 0.86
N SER A 80 -6.35 -8.10 2.01
CA SER A 80 -6.44 -9.05 3.14
C SER A 80 -7.88 -9.17 3.67
N VAL A 81 -8.62 -8.05 3.75
CA VAL A 81 -10.05 -8.06 4.11
C VAL A 81 -10.88 -8.77 3.02
N GLY A 82 -10.59 -8.54 1.74
CA GLY A 82 -11.23 -9.25 0.63
C GLY A 82 -11.06 -10.76 0.70
N VAL A 83 -9.87 -11.24 1.04
CA VAL A 83 -9.59 -12.67 1.28
C VAL A 83 -10.40 -13.19 2.47
N ALA A 84 -10.40 -12.48 3.60
CA ALA A 84 -11.18 -12.87 4.78
C ALA A 84 -12.69 -12.96 4.49
N LEU A 85 -13.24 -11.99 3.74
CA LEU A 85 -14.64 -12.00 3.31
C LEU A 85 -14.93 -13.16 2.34
N SER A 86 -13.98 -13.51 1.47
CA SER A 86 -14.12 -14.64 0.54
C SER A 86 -14.17 -15.97 1.27
N ILE A 87 -13.29 -16.18 2.27
CA ILE A 87 -13.32 -17.36 3.14
C ILE A 87 -14.64 -17.42 3.91
N PHE A 88 -15.11 -16.28 4.42
CA PHE A 88 -16.38 -16.20 5.12
C PHE A 88 -17.56 -16.55 4.21
N LEU A 89 -17.63 -15.98 3.00
CA LEU A 89 -18.67 -16.29 2.03
C LEU A 89 -18.63 -17.76 1.59
N LEU A 90 -17.44 -18.32 1.38
CA LEU A 90 -17.27 -19.74 1.08
C LEU A 90 -17.84 -20.62 2.19
N SER A 91 -17.60 -20.30 3.47
CA SER A 91 -18.17 -21.04 4.59
C SER A 91 -19.70 -21.04 4.59
N VAL A 92 -20.30 -19.91 4.19
CA VAL A 92 -21.76 -19.73 4.08
C VAL A 92 -22.33 -20.56 2.92
N ILE A 93 -21.66 -20.56 1.76
CA ILE A 93 -22.06 -21.38 0.60
C ILE A 93 -21.92 -22.87 0.92
N LEU A 94 -20.82 -23.28 1.56
CA LEU A 94 -20.59 -24.67 1.95
C LEU A 94 -21.64 -25.19 2.93
N ALA A 95 -22.24 -24.35 3.77
CA ALA A 95 -23.32 -24.76 4.66
C ALA A 95 -24.54 -25.29 3.89
N TYR A 96 -24.86 -24.69 2.74
CA TYR A 96 -25.91 -25.17 1.84
C TYR A 96 -25.55 -26.53 1.22
N PHE A 97 -24.35 -26.65 0.66
CA PHE A 97 -23.90 -27.92 0.05
C PHE A 97 -23.76 -29.06 1.07
N ARG A 98 -23.42 -28.74 2.32
CA ARG A 98 -23.38 -29.69 3.45
C ARG A 98 -24.77 -30.03 4.01
N LYS A 99 -25.84 -29.44 3.47
CA LYS A 99 -27.24 -29.64 3.90
C LYS A 99 -27.51 -29.18 5.32
N PHE A 100 -26.75 -28.21 5.84
CA PHE A 100 -27.07 -27.54 7.10
C PHE A 100 -28.19 -26.51 6.92
N THR A 101 -28.42 -26.05 5.69
CA THR A 101 -29.47 -25.10 5.34
C THR A 101 -30.21 -25.60 4.10
N THR A 102 -31.51 -25.35 4.03
CA THR A 102 -32.37 -25.74 2.89
C THR A 102 -32.40 -24.68 1.79
N ASN A 103 -32.17 -23.41 2.16
CA ASN A 103 -32.15 -22.28 1.25
C ASN A 103 -30.76 -21.67 1.16
N ILE A 104 -30.46 -21.08 0.00
CA ILE A 104 -29.27 -20.27 -0.19
C ILE A 104 -29.45 -18.96 0.59
N PRO A 105 -28.48 -18.57 1.44
CA PRO A 105 -28.55 -17.33 2.21
C PRO A 105 -28.29 -16.11 1.30
N VAL A 106 -29.32 -15.67 0.59
CA VAL A 106 -29.25 -14.57 -0.40
C VAL A 106 -28.73 -13.26 0.21
N PRO A 107 -29.20 -12.78 1.39
CA PRO A 107 -28.73 -11.49 1.90
C PRO A 107 -27.21 -11.47 2.17
N PRO A 108 -26.62 -12.47 2.86
CA PRO A 108 -25.17 -12.57 2.96
C PRO A 108 -24.44 -12.69 1.62
N LEU A 109 -24.98 -13.45 0.66
CA LEU A 109 -24.35 -13.66 -0.65
C LEU A 109 -24.20 -12.34 -1.42
N VAL A 110 -25.26 -11.54 -1.47
CA VAL A 110 -25.23 -10.24 -2.17
C VAL A 110 -24.31 -9.27 -1.44
N ILE A 111 -24.48 -9.11 -0.13
CA ILE A 111 -23.70 -8.14 0.66
C ILE A 111 -22.20 -8.47 0.62
N LEU A 112 -21.82 -9.71 0.98
CA LEU A 112 -20.42 -10.11 1.00
C LEU A 112 -19.84 -10.16 -0.41
N GLY A 113 -20.61 -10.64 -1.40
CA GLY A 113 -20.19 -10.65 -2.80
C GLY A 113 -19.86 -9.25 -3.32
N SER A 114 -20.71 -8.26 -3.06
CA SER A 114 -20.44 -6.86 -3.42
C SER A 114 -19.20 -6.31 -2.74
N LEU A 115 -19.00 -6.59 -1.45
CA LEU A 115 -17.81 -6.16 -0.71
C LEU A 115 -16.53 -6.83 -1.21
N ILE A 116 -16.59 -8.11 -1.57
CA ILE A 116 -15.47 -8.85 -2.16
C ILE A 116 -15.09 -8.27 -3.51
N ILE A 117 -16.07 -7.97 -4.37
CA ILE A 117 -15.83 -7.32 -5.66
C ILE A 117 -15.17 -5.96 -5.44
N ILE A 118 -15.69 -5.14 -4.52
CA ILE A 118 -15.08 -3.85 -4.17
C ILE A 118 -13.65 -4.06 -3.70
N ALA A 119 -13.42 -4.98 -2.78
CA ALA A 119 -12.10 -5.25 -2.22
C ALA A 119 -11.09 -5.58 -3.33
N PHE A 120 -11.40 -6.59 -4.15
CA PHE A 120 -10.48 -7.02 -5.18
C PHE A 120 -10.35 -6.00 -6.30
N THR A 121 -11.41 -5.33 -6.75
CA THR A 121 -11.29 -4.32 -7.82
C THR A 121 -10.57 -3.05 -7.38
N SER A 122 -10.62 -2.69 -6.10
CA SER A 122 -9.88 -1.55 -5.54
C SER A 122 -8.45 -1.89 -5.12
N SER A 123 -8.16 -3.16 -4.79
CA SER A 123 -6.81 -3.66 -4.52
C SER A 123 -6.10 -4.18 -5.78
N SER A 124 -6.82 -4.45 -6.87
CA SER A 124 -6.25 -4.82 -8.18
C SER A 124 -5.53 -3.62 -8.76
N GLY A 125 -4.22 -3.74 -8.94
CA GLY A 125 -3.34 -2.60 -9.22
C GLY A 125 -2.10 -2.57 -8.34
N THR A 126 -1.79 -3.68 -7.67
CA THR A 126 -0.46 -3.97 -7.18
C THR A 126 -0.14 -5.41 -7.61
N GLU A 127 0.62 -5.53 -8.70
CA GLU A 127 1.90 -6.22 -8.51
C GLU A 127 2.43 -5.74 -7.16
N VAL A 128 2.93 -6.64 -6.31
CA VAL A 128 3.94 -6.18 -5.36
C VAL A 128 5.10 -5.75 -6.23
N ALA A 129 4.97 -4.57 -6.83
CA ALA A 129 5.99 -3.94 -7.60
C ALA A 129 7.06 -3.76 -6.54
N ASN A 130 8.12 -4.56 -6.66
CA ASN A 130 9.41 -4.11 -6.20
C ASN A 130 9.64 -2.78 -6.92
N VAL A 131 9.16 -1.68 -6.34
CA VAL A 131 9.52 -0.32 -6.72
C VAL A 131 11.04 -0.10 -6.49
N ASN A 132 11.72 -1.13 -5.97
CA ASN A 132 13.16 -1.18 -5.75
C ASN A 132 13.98 -1.77 -6.90
N GLU A 133 13.40 -2.24 -8.02
CA GLU A 133 14.23 -2.52 -9.21
C GLU A 133 14.52 -1.24 -9.99
N ILE A 134 15.41 -0.42 -9.41
CA ILE A 134 16.15 0.56 -10.17
C ILE A 134 16.98 -0.22 -11.21
N THR A 135 16.48 -0.30 -12.43
CA THR A 135 17.13 -1.04 -13.54
C THR A 135 18.52 -0.50 -13.90
N LEU A 136 18.78 0.78 -13.60
CA LEU A 136 20.07 1.46 -13.82
C LEU A 136 20.59 2.07 -12.52
N ASP A 137 20.77 1.24 -11.49
CA ASP A 137 21.27 1.70 -10.19
C ASP A 137 22.69 2.28 -10.31
N ALA A 138 22.85 3.55 -9.90
CA ALA A 138 24.11 4.29 -9.95
C ALA A 138 25.29 3.52 -9.31
N THR A 139 25.04 2.83 -8.20
CA THR A 139 26.05 2.06 -7.46
C THR A 139 26.53 0.81 -8.20
N LYS A 140 25.79 0.38 -9.23
CA LYS A 140 26.10 -0.77 -10.08
C LYS A 140 26.68 -0.34 -11.43
N VAL A 141 26.07 0.66 -12.06
CA VAL A 141 26.49 1.12 -13.39
C VAL A 141 27.69 2.08 -13.34
N ASP A 142 27.94 2.71 -12.19
CA ASP A 142 29.06 3.62 -11.97
C ASP A 142 29.66 3.51 -10.55
N PRO A 143 30.24 2.34 -10.19
CA PRO A 143 30.83 2.13 -8.86
C PRO A 143 32.07 3.00 -8.59
N LYS A 144 32.57 3.72 -9.60
CA LYS A 144 33.68 4.66 -9.44
C LYS A 144 33.24 5.91 -8.67
N HIS A 145 32.09 6.47 -9.03
CA HIS A 145 31.59 7.70 -8.42
C HIS A 145 30.60 7.45 -7.27
N TYR A 146 29.98 6.26 -7.19
CA TYR A 146 28.91 5.94 -6.23
C TYR A 146 29.26 4.78 -5.31
N LYS A 147 29.20 5.01 -4.00
CA LYS A 147 29.45 3.99 -2.97
C LYS A 147 28.35 3.96 -1.92
N VAL A 148 27.77 2.79 -1.68
CA VAL A 148 26.86 2.58 -0.53
C VAL A 148 27.68 2.59 0.76
N GLU A 149 27.37 3.52 1.67
CA GLU A 149 28.00 3.60 3.00
C GLU A 149 27.14 2.94 4.09
N PHE A 150 25.80 2.94 3.92
CA PHE A 150 24.86 2.33 4.85
C PHE A 150 23.55 1.95 4.15
N GLU A 151 22.92 0.87 4.57
CA GLU A 151 21.62 0.44 4.05
C GLU A 151 20.80 -0.33 5.11
N ASN A 152 19.51 -0.02 5.23
CA ASN A 152 18.53 -0.79 6.02
C ASN A 152 17.17 -0.83 5.31
N ASP A 153 16.10 -1.21 6.01
CA ASP A 153 14.73 -1.33 5.45
C ASP A 153 14.03 0.02 5.19
N GLN A 154 14.63 1.14 5.58
CA GLN A 154 14.05 2.48 5.44
C GLN A 154 14.86 3.38 4.52
N VAL A 155 16.19 3.27 4.56
CA VAL A 155 17.09 4.18 3.85
C VAL A 155 18.28 3.46 3.24
N ARG A 156 18.80 4.04 2.16
CA ARG A 156 20.12 3.74 1.61
C ARG A 156 20.92 5.02 1.50
N MET A 157 22.11 5.05 2.09
CA MET A 157 23.00 6.21 2.09
C MET A 157 24.14 5.95 1.09
N VAL A 158 24.14 6.72 0.02
CA VAL A 158 25.11 6.62 -1.07
C VAL A 158 26.02 7.85 -1.03
N ARG A 159 27.33 7.62 -0.88
CA ARG A 159 28.34 8.65 -1.01
C ARG A 159 28.74 8.78 -2.47
N ILE A 160 28.72 10.01 -2.95
CA ILE A 160 28.92 10.35 -4.36
C ILE A 160 30.15 11.26 -4.45
N LYS A 161 31.09 10.91 -5.33
CA LYS A 161 32.35 11.64 -5.53
C LYS A 161 32.62 11.81 -7.02
N TYR A 162 32.85 13.05 -7.42
CA TYR A 162 33.33 13.41 -8.75
C TYR A 162 34.64 14.15 -8.66
N GLY A 163 35.63 13.74 -9.45
CA GLY A 163 36.79 14.56 -9.74
C GLY A 163 36.43 15.79 -10.59
N PRO A 164 37.36 16.74 -10.76
CA PRO A 164 37.19 17.88 -11.65
C PRO A 164 36.79 17.44 -13.07
N ASN A 165 35.78 18.09 -13.65
CA ASN A 165 35.31 17.83 -15.01
C ASN A 165 34.86 16.38 -15.28
N GLU A 166 34.58 15.59 -14.24
CA GLU A 166 34.14 14.20 -14.41
C GLU A 166 32.64 14.10 -14.67
N LYS A 167 32.28 13.12 -15.50
CA LYS A 167 30.90 12.83 -15.89
C LYS A 167 30.55 11.40 -15.52
N SER A 168 29.32 11.21 -15.07
CA SER A 168 28.73 9.92 -14.76
C SER A 168 28.28 9.18 -16.02
N VAL A 169 27.52 8.09 -15.83
CA VAL A 169 26.66 7.49 -16.85
C VAL A 169 25.19 7.76 -16.53
N MET A 170 24.31 7.58 -17.52
CA MET A 170 22.87 7.69 -17.30
C MET A 170 22.44 6.61 -16.30
N HIS A 171 21.89 7.03 -15.17
CA HIS A 171 21.46 6.14 -14.10
C HIS A 171 20.17 6.67 -13.47
N GLU A 172 19.64 5.90 -12.52
CA GLU A 172 18.40 6.20 -11.82
C GLU A 172 18.60 6.01 -10.33
N HIS A 173 17.86 6.77 -9.54
CA HIS A 173 17.75 6.59 -8.10
C HIS A 173 16.35 6.94 -7.62
N VAL A 174 15.93 6.39 -6.46
CA VAL A 174 14.66 6.77 -5.82
C VAL A 174 14.77 8.16 -5.17
N PRO A 175 13.65 8.84 -4.88
CA PRO A 175 13.70 10.14 -4.22
C PRO A 175 14.41 10.09 -2.86
N GLY A 176 15.09 11.18 -2.49
CA GLY A 176 15.89 11.22 -1.27
C GLY A 176 16.35 12.61 -0.86
N ALA A 177 16.87 12.71 0.36
CA ALA A 177 17.56 13.91 0.82
C ALA A 177 19.01 13.90 0.35
N VAL A 178 19.55 15.04 -0.06
CA VAL A 178 20.96 15.20 -0.43
C VAL A 178 21.66 16.13 0.56
N VAL A 179 22.87 15.76 0.99
CA VAL A 179 23.75 16.59 1.82
C VAL A 179 25.01 16.87 1.02
N PHE A 180 25.27 18.15 0.73
CA PHE A 180 26.46 18.57 -0.02
C PHE A 180 27.64 18.73 0.93
N LEU A 181 28.73 17.97 0.72
CA LEU A 181 29.91 18.02 1.58
C LEU A 181 30.96 19.01 1.09
N THR A 182 30.89 19.39 -0.18
CA THR A 182 31.72 20.42 -0.81
C THR A 182 30.83 21.42 -1.54
N ASP A 183 31.36 22.61 -1.79
CA ASP A 183 30.78 23.50 -2.81
C ASP A 183 30.86 22.82 -4.17
N GLY A 184 29.95 23.17 -5.08
CA GLY A 184 30.05 22.68 -6.44
C GLY A 184 29.10 23.32 -7.44
N GLU A 185 29.48 23.17 -8.70
CA GLU A 185 28.67 23.53 -9.86
C GLU A 185 28.70 22.40 -10.89
N GLY A 186 27.53 21.93 -11.27
CA GLY A 186 27.39 20.84 -12.20
C GLY A 186 26.25 21.06 -13.16
N LYS A 187 26.03 20.03 -13.95
CA LYS A 187 24.94 19.94 -14.88
C LYS A 187 24.28 18.59 -14.76
N MET A 188 22.95 18.59 -14.84
CA MET A 188 22.13 17.39 -14.93
C MET A 188 21.48 17.32 -16.30
N THR A 189 21.66 16.21 -17.01
CA THR A 189 20.97 15.95 -18.28
C THR A 189 19.90 14.88 -18.11
N PHE A 190 18.68 15.12 -18.58
CA PHE A 190 17.54 14.21 -18.49
C PHE A 190 17.34 13.39 -19.79
N PRO A 191 16.56 12.29 -19.78
CA PRO A 191 16.39 11.41 -20.93
C PRO A 191 15.79 12.08 -22.18
N ASP A 192 15.01 13.14 -22.00
CA ASP A 192 14.45 13.96 -23.07
C ASP A 192 15.43 14.99 -23.65
N GLY A 193 16.64 15.07 -23.09
CA GLY A 193 17.68 16.01 -23.47
C GLY A 193 17.63 17.34 -22.72
N GLU A 194 16.66 17.56 -21.83
CA GLU A 194 16.64 18.73 -20.95
C GLU A 194 17.91 18.77 -20.10
N GLN A 195 18.45 19.98 -19.90
CA GLN A 195 19.63 20.20 -19.07
C GLN A 195 19.31 21.24 -18.00
N ILE A 196 19.66 20.91 -16.76
CA ILE A 196 19.56 21.82 -15.63
C ILE A 196 20.95 22.04 -15.06
N ASP A 197 21.38 23.30 -14.98
CA ASP A 197 22.59 23.67 -14.25
C ASP A 197 22.28 23.70 -12.75
N ASN A 198 23.19 23.15 -11.94
CA ASN A 198 23.03 23.05 -10.49
C ASN A 198 24.24 23.63 -9.78
N ARG A 199 24.01 24.54 -8.84
CA ARG A 199 25.00 25.10 -7.93
C ARG A 199 24.61 24.78 -6.49
N PHE A 200 25.58 24.39 -5.68
CA PHE A 200 25.35 24.02 -4.28
C PHE A 200 26.53 24.43 -3.40
N GLU A 201 26.25 24.69 -2.14
CA GLU A 201 27.22 25.11 -1.13
C GLU A 201 27.41 23.99 -0.09
N ALA A 202 28.63 23.86 0.42
CA ALA A 202 28.97 22.87 1.43
C ALA A 202 28.10 23.04 2.69
N GLY A 203 27.64 21.93 3.26
CA GLY A 203 26.80 21.88 4.45
C GLY A 203 25.30 22.13 4.18
N THR A 204 24.91 22.46 2.95
CA THR A 204 23.50 22.60 2.59
C THR A 204 22.84 21.23 2.37
N VAL A 205 21.52 21.20 2.60
CA VAL A 205 20.68 20.01 2.41
C VAL A 205 19.61 20.34 1.39
N GLY A 206 19.34 19.39 0.50
CA GLY A 206 18.32 19.52 -0.54
C GLY A 206 17.45 18.28 -0.68
N TRP A 207 16.48 18.36 -1.59
CA TRP A 207 15.66 17.24 -2.01
C TRP A 207 16.02 16.83 -3.43
N ALA A 208 16.28 15.55 -3.64
CA ALA A 208 16.49 14.95 -4.94
C ALA A 208 15.21 14.15 -5.31
N PRO A 209 14.45 14.56 -6.36
CA PRO A 209 13.15 13.98 -6.67
C PRO A 209 13.19 12.55 -7.21
N GLY A 210 14.37 11.95 -7.37
CA GLY A 210 14.55 10.65 -8.01
C GLY A 210 14.37 10.69 -9.53
N GLY A 211 14.54 9.54 -10.17
CA GLY A 211 14.39 9.36 -11.61
C GLY A 211 15.71 9.26 -12.36
N LYS A 212 15.61 9.16 -13.70
CA LYS A 212 16.75 8.97 -14.60
C LYS A 212 17.44 10.27 -14.92
N HIS A 213 18.76 10.31 -14.77
CA HIS A 213 19.56 11.46 -15.16
C HIS A 213 21.05 11.13 -15.39
N LEU A 214 21.77 12.09 -15.94
CA LEU A 214 23.21 12.04 -16.23
C LEU A 214 23.90 13.27 -15.64
N PRO A 215 24.55 13.15 -14.46
CA PRO A 215 25.27 14.25 -13.83
C PRO A 215 26.68 14.42 -14.38
N GLU A 216 27.11 15.67 -14.38
CA GLU A 216 28.43 16.12 -14.78
C GLU A 216 28.91 17.18 -13.79
N ASN A 217 30.12 17.01 -13.28
CA ASN A 217 30.84 18.07 -12.60
C ASN A 217 31.41 19.00 -13.68
N THR A 218 30.99 20.27 -13.71
CA THR A 218 31.45 21.25 -14.70
C THR A 218 32.51 22.19 -14.14
N SER A 219 33.07 21.88 -12.96
CA SER A 219 34.06 22.70 -12.26
C SER A 219 35.44 22.05 -12.25
N ASP A 220 36.46 22.88 -11.94
CA ASP A 220 37.84 22.44 -11.74
C ASP A 220 38.12 21.85 -10.35
N LYS A 221 37.09 21.70 -9.51
CA LYS A 221 37.20 21.15 -8.14
C LYS A 221 36.46 19.82 -8.05
N ALA A 222 36.92 18.95 -7.14
CA ALA A 222 36.19 17.73 -6.84
C ALA A 222 34.90 18.05 -6.07
N HIS A 223 33.84 17.29 -6.35
CA HIS A 223 32.59 17.35 -5.62
C HIS A 223 32.38 16.12 -4.77
N GLU A 224 31.80 16.33 -3.60
CA GLU A 224 31.38 15.26 -2.72
C GLU A 224 30.03 15.56 -2.09
N LEU A 225 29.15 14.55 -2.08
CA LEU A 225 27.82 14.64 -1.48
C LEU A 225 27.35 13.26 -0.99
N ILE A 226 26.36 13.26 -0.10
CA ILE A 226 25.68 12.07 0.37
C ILE A 226 24.22 12.15 -0.08
N LEU A 227 23.77 11.16 -0.85
CA LEU A 227 22.36 10.95 -1.14
C LEU A 227 21.79 9.93 -0.15
N VAL A 228 20.79 10.34 0.60
CA VAL A 228 19.99 9.51 1.49
C VAL A 228 18.69 9.17 0.77
N GLU A 229 18.68 8.04 0.10
CA GLU A 229 17.54 7.50 -0.62
C GLU A 229 16.51 6.94 0.38
N LEU A 230 15.24 7.30 0.19
CA LEU A 230 14.14 6.75 0.99
C LEU A 230 13.57 5.52 0.28
N LYS A 231 13.62 4.37 0.95
CA LYS A 231 12.99 3.16 0.43
C LYS A 231 11.47 3.31 0.54
N GLN A 232 10.78 3.11 -0.57
CA GLN A 232 9.32 3.05 -0.56
C GLN A 232 8.91 1.65 -0.13
N ASN A 233 8.40 1.55 1.09
CA ASN A 233 7.73 0.35 1.61
C ASN A 233 6.26 0.32 1.18
#